data_AF-A0A3D3UPE6-F1
#
_entry.id   AF-A0A3D3UPE6-F1
#
_cell.length_a   1.000
_cell.length_b   1.000
_cell.length_c   1.000
_cell.angle_alpha   90.00
_cell.angle_beta   90.00
_cell.angle_gamma   90.00
#
_symmetry.space_group_name_H-M   'P 1'
#
loop_
_entity.id
_entity.type
_entity.pdbx_description
1 polymer ?
#
loop_
_entity_poly.entity_id
_entity_poly.type
_entity_poly.pdbx_seq_one_letter_code
_entity_poly.pdbx_strand_id
1 'polypeptide(L)'
;MSGKARLWTPVANAWEVYRRRVLADTNAIYEHIWRLIHIHEALVVTLGTALASRLLNKWYNEPDSEDSLNELRSRLTGLQSDGETLVEGEFCLKGSIEAWIQLLQRFGKPDILSDCAFCASLGTYLCEGPEDSIAFLDVWKRIAPIPAGAGKKGLSRVERFRAINQLRNKLAHVPLPSRVLSELHKGLRREILTALSPDACKAREEDLDDFTTKNWHEPLRGMIMAGGFSTNGSEIQKEQDSSGQRTRLQIQPAIASNESWTIEPFFWIDGECKVSLLFRVPDQIDETSETYRGEYHRFAAEFEPVHTIDIDAELLDKWVLKAQTTELQKPANSNTDQSHESENHVDSGTEYTKPKTEDPDILRSVAEEAYRRRDYKGAADVFGTLAQTEEDYTYNHVAKLHHGISLWRHGNRNGEPKQIEEAVEVLKSAAQHADARYSAQAWYEMSKAYHKLWKLTENGYFDQAYQAAEEAAKRDYQMPYITWIERLDSEKSKFT
;
A
#
# COMPACT_ATOMS: atom_id res chain seq x y z
N MET A 1 1.95 -10.89 -26.91
CA MET A 1 2.59 -12.06 -26.27
C MET A 1 1.78 -12.40 -25.03
N SER A 2 1.21 -13.60 -24.93
CA SER A 2 0.47 -14.03 -23.72
C SER A 2 1.47 -14.34 -22.61
N GLY A 3 1.91 -13.30 -21.88
CA GLY A 3 2.57 -13.50 -20.61
C GLY A 3 1.59 -14.21 -19.68
N LYS A 4 1.96 -15.36 -19.10
CA LYS A 4 1.14 -16.01 -18.07
C LYS A 4 0.85 -14.98 -16.98
N ALA A 5 -0.40 -14.54 -16.87
CA ALA A 5 -0.79 -13.56 -15.87
C ALA A 5 -0.38 -14.05 -14.48
N ARG A 6 0.32 -13.20 -13.72
CA ARG A 6 0.83 -13.49 -12.38
C ARG A 6 -0.20 -13.03 -11.34
N LEU A 7 0.13 -13.20 -10.06
CA LEU A 7 -0.65 -12.65 -8.96
C LEU A 7 -0.83 -11.13 -9.13
N TRP A 8 -1.95 -10.60 -8.64
CA TRP A 8 -2.10 -9.15 -8.47
C TRP A 8 -0.90 -8.55 -7.72
N THR A 9 -0.43 -7.38 -8.18
CA THR A 9 0.81 -6.74 -7.73
C THR A 9 0.93 -6.62 -6.21
N PRO A 10 -0.10 -6.20 -5.44
CA PRO A 10 0.02 -6.14 -3.97
C PRO A 10 0.28 -7.51 -3.33
N VAL A 11 -0.39 -8.56 -3.81
CA VAL A 11 -0.25 -9.94 -3.31
C VAL A 11 1.12 -10.51 -3.68
N ALA A 12 1.56 -10.29 -4.92
CA ALA A 12 2.89 -10.69 -5.39
C ALA A 12 3.99 -10.03 -4.54
N ASN A 13 3.87 -8.73 -4.30
CA ASN A 13 4.82 -7.97 -3.48
C ASN A 13 4.90 -8.47 -2.04
N ALA A 14 3.74 -8.75 -1.40
CA ALA A 14 3.71 -9.31 -0.05
C ALA A 14 4.42 -10.68 0.00
N TRP A 15 4.17 -11.52 -1.01
CA TRP A 15 4.78 -12.84 -1.13
C TRP A 15 6.30 -12.77 -1.30
N GLU A 16 6.79 -11.86 -2.16
CA GLU A 16 8.22 -11.67 -2.37
C GLU A 16 8.94 -11.15 -1.13
N VAL A 17 8.34 -10.20 -0.39
CA VAL A 17 8.90 -9.72 0.88
C VAL A 17 9.02 -10.86 1.87
N TYR A 18 7.97 -11.67 2.05
CA TYR A 18 8.02 -12.85 2.91
C TYR A 18 9.18 -13.79 2.52
N ARG A 19 9.31 -14.15 1.24
CA ARG A 19 10.39 -15.02 0.76
C ARG A 19 11.78 -14.45 1.07
N ARG A 20 11.99 -13.16 0.80
CA ARG A 20 13.27 -12.49 1.07
C ARG A 20 13.61 -12.51 2.57
N ARG A 21 12.63 -12.27 3.45
CA ARG A 21 12.85 -12.27 4.91
C ARG A 21 13.12 -13.66 5.47
N VAL A 22 12.46 -14.71 4.97
CA VAL A 22 12.76 -16.09 5.34
C VAL A 22 14.19 -16.49 4.98
N LEU A 23 14.68 -16.03 3.81
CA LEU A 23 16.06 -16.27 3.38
C LEU A 23 17.09 -15.44 4.16
N ALA A 24 16.76 -14.20 4.51
CA ALA A 24 17.67 -13.28 5.19
C ALA A 24 17.90 -13.64 6.67
N ASP A 25 16.86 -14.07 7.37
CA ASP A 25 16.94 -14.51 8.76
C ASP A 25 15.98 -15.66 9.02
N THR A 26 16.51 -16.89 9.05
CA THR A 26 15.72 -18.11 9.24
C THR A 26 15.15 -18.26 10.66
N ASN A 27 15.69 -17.53 11.64
CA ASN A 27 15.29 -17.63 13.04
C ASN A 27 14.23 -16.59 13.44
N ALA A 28 13.97 -15.59 12.60
CA ALA A 28 12.95 -14.55 12.80
C ALA A 28 11.50 -15.06 12.59
N ILE A 29 11.16 -16.24 13.12
CA ILE A 29 9.89 -16.94 12.90
C ILE A 29 8.67 -16.06 13.24
N TYR A 30 8.76 -15.27 14.31
CA TYR A 30 7.68 -14.34 14.68
C TYR A 30 7.42 -13.31 13.58
N GLU A 31 8.48 -12.73 13.00
CA GLU A 31 8.33 -11.82 11.87
C GLU A 31 7.75 -12.54 10.66
N HIS A 32 8.21 -13.76 10.35
CA HIS A 32 7.70 -14.53 9.23
C HIS A 32 6.20 -14.80 9.33
N ILE A 33 5.68 -15.08 10.53
CA ILE A 33 4.24 -15.21 10.80
C ILE A 33 3.50 -13.92 10.45
N TRP A 34 4.01 -12.75 10.88
CA TRP A 34 3.41 -11.46 10.53
C TRP A 34 3.48 -11.17 9.04
N ARG A 35 4.55 -11.58 8.34
CA ARG A 35 4.63 -11.46 6.89
C ARG A 35 3.61 -12.36 6.17
N LEU A 36 3.33 -13.56 6.68
CA LEU A 36 2.23 -14.41 6.19
C LEU A 36 0.85 -13.78 6.41
N ILE A 37 0.65 -13.12 7.55
CA ILE A 37 -0.55 -12.33 7.84
C ILE A 37 -0.67 -11.17 6.84
N HIS A 38 0.41 -10.45 6.53
CA HIS A 38 0.37 -9.38 5.53
C HIS A 38 0.03 -9.89 4.13
N ILE A 39 0.47 -11.10 3.74
CA ILE A 39 0.02 -11.73 2.48
C ILE A 39 -1.49 -11.97 2.50
N HIS A 40 -2.02 -12.44 3.63
CA HIS A 40 -3.47 -12.61 3.81
C HIS A 40 -4.23 -11.28 3.72
N GLU A 41 -3.76 -10.24 4.39
CA GLU A 41 -4.37 -8.90 4.33
C GLU A 41 -4.33 -8.33 2.92
N ALA A 42 -3.18 -8.43 2.23
CA ALA A 42 -3.05 -8.03 0.83
C ALA A 42 -4.04 -8.79 -0.07
N LEU A 43 -4.19 -10.11 0.13
CA LEU A 43 -5.11 -10.95 -0.62
C LEU A 43 -6.57 -10.51 -0.42
N VAL A 44 -7.00 -10.36 0.83
CA VAL A 44 -8.37 -9.99 1.18
C VAL A 44 -8.72 -8.60 0.64
N VAL A 45 -7.86 -7.62 0.87
CA VAL A 45 -8.12 -6.23 0.43
C VAL A 45 -8.04 -6.11 -1.08
N THR A 46 -7.09 -6.77 -1.76
CA THR A 46 -7.02 -6.78 -3.23
C THR A 46 -8.30 -7.34 -3.85
N LEU A 47 -8.78 -8.49 -3.37
CA LEU A 47 -10.03 -9.08 -3.85
C LEU A 47 -11.25 -8.21 -3.54
N GLY A 48 -11.32 -7.68 -2.31
CA GLY A 48 -12.42 -6.83 -1.87
C GLY A 48 -12.52 -5.54 -2.68
N THR A 49 -11.39 -4.88 -2.92
CA THR A 49 -11.31 -3.65 -3.72
C THR A 49 -11.60 -3.91 -5.20
N ALA A 50 -11.10 -5.01 -5.77
CA ALA A 50 -11.41 -5.40 -7.15
C ALA A 50 -12.92 -5.69 -7.34
N LEU A 51 -13.53 -6.40 -6.39
CA LEU A 51 -14.98 -6.66 -6.39
C LEU A 51 -15.79 -5.37 -6.21
N ALA A 52 -15.46 -4.57 -5.19
CA ALA A 52 -16.15 -3.32 -4.89
C ALA A 52 -16.08 -2.35 -6.07
N SER A 53 -14.90 -2.11 -6.63
CA SER A 53 -14.74 -1.27 -7.82
C SER A 53 -15.51 -1.79 -9.03
N ARG A 54 -15.57 -3.11 -9.25
CA ARG A 54 -16.35 -3.69 -10.35
C ARG A 54 -17.84 -3.44 -10.17
N LEU A 55 -18.37 -3.69 -8.98
CA LEU A 55 -19.78 -3.52 -8.65
C LEU A 55 -20.20 -2.05 -8.66
N LEU A 56 -19.38 -1.15 -8.11
CA LEU A 56 -19.59 0.29 -8.23
C LEU A 56 -19.67 0.73 -9.69
N ASN A 57 -18.75 0.28 -10.55
CA ASN A 57 -18.80 0.64 -11.97
C ASN A 57 -20.00 0.02 -12.71
N LYS A 58 -20.49 -1.16 -12.30
CA LYS A 58 -21.68 -1.80 -12.89
C LYS A 58 -22.95 -1.08 -12.46
N TRP A 59 -23.16 -0.93 -11.16
CA TRP A 59 -24.43 -0.48 -10.58
C TRP A 59 -24.64 1.04 -10.55
N TYR A 60 -23.59 1.85 -10.71
CA TYR A 60 -23.69 3.31 -10.56
C TYR A 60 -24.80 3.98 -11.41
N ASN A 61 -25.12 3.40 -12.57
CA ASN A 61 -26.15 3.92 -13.48
C ASN A 61 -27.34 2.94 -13.67
N GLU A 62 -27.47 1.92 -12.82
CA GLU A 62 -28.54 0.91 -12.91
C GLU A 62 -29.59 1.14 -11.81
N PRO A 63 -30.79 1.68 -12.13
CA PRO A 63 -31.81 1.99 -11.12
C PRO A 63 -32.25 0.77 -10.30
N ASP A 64 -32.35 -0.40 -10.93
CA ASP A 64 -32.77 -1.65 -10.28
C ASP A 64 -31.75 -2.17 -9.25
N SER A 65 -30.54 -1.60 -9.23
CA SER A 65 -29.44 -2.00 -8.36
C SER A 65 -29.18 -1.01 -7.21
N GLU A 66 -30.02 0.02 -7.04
CA GLU A 66 -29.80 1.12 -6.08
C GLU A 66 -29.65 0.65 -4.63
N ASP A 67 -30.52 -0.25 -4.16
CA ASP A 67 -30.42 -0.80 -2.80
C ASP A 67 -29.11 -1.57 -2.57
N SER A 68 -28.70 -2.38 -3.55
CA SER A 68 -27.45 -3.15 -3.48
C SER A 68 -26.22 -2.25 -3.55
N LEU A 69 -26.29 -1.19 -4.34
CA LEU A 69 -25.27 -0.16 -4.44
C LEU A 69 -25.13 0.61 -3.13
N ASN A 70 -26.25 0.97 -2.49
CA ASN A 70 -26.25 1.68 -1.21
C ASN A 70 -25.75 0.78 -0.07
N GLU A 71 -26.10 -0.50 -0.05
CA GLU A 71 -25.49 -1.47 0.88
C GLU A 71 -23.97 -1.58 0.68
N LEU A 72 -23.50 -1.61 -0.57
CA LEU A 72 -22.08 -1.67 -0.89
C LEU A 72 -21.34 -0.43 -0.38
N ARG A 73 -21.87 0.77 -0.68
CA ARG A 73 -21.32 2.05 -0.21
C ARG A 73 -21.24 2.09 1.32
N SER A 74 -22.33 1.72 2.00
CA SER A 74 -22.38 1.72 3.46
C SER A 74 -21.34 0.80 4.08
N ARG A 75 -21.11 -0.39 3.52
CA ARG A 75 -20.06 -1.31 3.99
C ARG A 75 -18.64 -0.82 3.71
N LEU A 76 -18.46 -0.01 2.66
CA LEU A 76 -17.16 0.58 2.32
C LEU A 76 -16.83 1.76 3.24
N THR A 77 -17.73 2.73 3.33
CA THR A 77 -17.49 4.04 3.95
C THR A 77 -18.01 4.14 5.38
N GLY A 78 -18.92 3.25 5.79
CA GLY A 78 -19.64 3.35 7.06
C GLY A 78 -20.80 4.32 7.03
N LEU A 79 -21.07 5.04 5.93
CA LEU A 79 -22.20 5.97 5.84
C LEU A 79 -23.51 5.23 5.61
N GLN A 80 -24.57 5.63 6.29
CA GLN A 80 -25.93 5.14 6.07
C GLN A 80 -26.55 5.80 4.83
N SER A 81 -27.76 5.36 4.45
CA SER A 81 -28.49 5.83 3.27
C SER A 81 -28.75 7.35 3.25
N ASP A 82 -28.70 8.01 4.40
CA ASP A 82 -28.83 9.46 4.54
C ASP A 82 -27.54 10.22 4.21
N GLY A 83 -26.42 9.54 4.01
CA GLY A 83 -25.12 10.13 3.66
C GLY A 83 -24.41 10.85 4.82
N GLU A 84 -25.09 11.02 5.96
CA GLU A 84 -24.60 11.80 7.10
C GLU A 84 -24.33 10.92 8.33
N THR A 85 -25.15 9.88 8.52
CA THR A 85 -25.08 9.05 9.73
C THR A 85 -24.09 7.90 9.53
N LEU A 86 -23.15 7.75 10.46
CA LEU A 86 -22.26 6.59 10.50
C LEU A 86 -22.97 5.36 11.09
N VAL A 87 -22.79 4.21 10.45
CA VAL A 87 -23.17 2.91 11.01
C VAL A 87 -22.30 2.62 12.23
N GLU A 88 -22.94 2.21 13.33
CA GLU A 88 -22.22 1.65 14.47
C GLU A 88 -21.52 0.34 14.06
N GLY A 89 -20.19 0.32 14.10
CA GLY A 89 -19.41 -0.90 13.88
C GLY A 89 -18.14 -0.71 13.06
N GLU A 90 -17.81 -1.77 12.31
CA GLU A 90 -16.64 -1.83 11.42
C GLU A 90 -17.08 -1.73 9.95
N PHE A 91 -16.36 -0.91 9.20
CA PHE A 91 -16.49 -0.76 7.75
C PHE A 91 -15.11 -0.82 7.10
N CYS A 92 -15.06 -1.05 5.79
CA CYS A 92 -13.82 -1.40 5.09
C CYS A 92 -12.75 -0.31 5.22
N LEU A 93 -13.13 0.95 4.95
CA LEU A 93 -12.22 2.11 4.99
C LEU A 93 -11.95 2.64 6.41
N LYS A 94 -12.35 1.91 7.46
CA LYS A 94 -11.83 2.09 8.83
C LYS A 94 -10.51 1.33 9.05
N GLY A 95 -10.06 0.55 8.07
CA GLY A 95 -8.92 -0.36 8.19
C GLY A 95 -9.27 -1.75 8.74
N SER A 96 -10.55 -2.15 8.75
CA SER A 96 -10.95 -3.47 9.25
C SER A 96 -10.87 -4.55 8.15
N ILE A 97 -9.99 -5.54 8.37
CA ILE A 97 -9.92 -6.76 7.55
C ILE A 97 -11.21 -7.59 7.66
N GLU A 98 -11.85 -7.61 8.83
CA GLU A 98 -13.14 -8.33 8.99
C GLU A 98 -14.22 -7.69 8.12
N ALA A 99 -14.28 -6.37 8.03
CA ALA A 99 -15.23 -5.67 7.16
C ALA A 99 -15.02 -6.03 5.68
N TRP A 100 -13.77 -6.14 5.22
CA TRP A 100 -13.45 -6.64 3.88
C TRP A 100 -13.86 -8.10 3.66
N ILE A 101 -13.65 -8.97 4.65
CA ILE A 101 -14.12 -10.37 4.59
C ILE A 101 -15.64 -10.43 4.52
N GLN A 102 -16.35 -9.60 5.27
CA GLN A 102 -17.81 -9.51 5.22
C GLN A 102 -18.31 -8.99 3.88
N LEU A 103 -17.63 -8.00 3.28
CA LEU A 103 -17.93 -7.51 1.93
C LEU A 103 -17.78 -8.64 0.91
N LEU A 104 -16.67 -9.39 0.95
CA LEU A 104 -16.45 -10.57 0.09
C LEU A 104 -17.51 -11.65 0.32
N GLN A 105 -17.90 -11.92 1.56
CA GLN A 105 -18.94 -12.91 1.86
C GLN A 105 -20.33 -12.47 1.35
N ARG A 106 -20.63 -11.17 1.42
CA ARG A 106 -21.93 -10.62 1.04
C ARG A 106 -22.09 -10.55 -0.47
N PHE A 107 -21.11 -9.93 -1.13
CA PHE A 107 -21.18 -9.59 -2.55
C PHE A 107 -20.47 -10.60 -3.44
N GLY A 108 -19.60 -11.44 -2.89
CA GLY A 108 -18.91 -12.52 -3.61
C GLY A 108 -19.79 -13.73 -3.91
N LYS A 109 -21.12 -13.64 -3.75
CA LYS A 109 -22.01 -14.79 -3.96
C LYS A 109 -22.37 -14.96 -5.45
N PRO A 110 -22.50 -16.19 -5.96
CA PRO A 110 -22.75 -16.43 -7.39
C PRO A 110 -24.02 -15.79 -7.95
N ASP A 111 -25.06 -15.64 -7.13
CA ASP A 111 -26.37 -15.05 -7.48
C ASP A 111 -26.30 -13.54 -7.75
N ILE A 112 -25.37 -12.82 -7.11
CA ILE A 112 -25.15 -11.38 -7.31
C ILE A 112 -24.29 -11.12 -8.57
N LEU A 113 -23.57 -12.14 -9.04
CA LEU A 113 -22.36 -12.00 -9.84
C LEU A 113 -22.41 -12.69 -11.23
N SER A 114 -23.59 -13.11 -11.69
CA SER A 114 -23.78 -14.00 -12.85
C SER A 114 -23.22 -13.47 -14.18
N ASP A 115 -23.16 -12.15 -14.36
CA ASP A 115 -22.90 -11.56 -15.69
C ASP A 115 -21.45 -11.08 -15.89
N CYS A 116 -20.55 -11.32 -14.94
CA CYS A 116 -19.15 -10.91 -15.03
C CYS A 116 -18.21 -12.08 -14.73
N ALA A 117 -17.29 -12.37 -15.67
CA ALA A 117 -16.39 -13.52 -15.57
C ALA A 117 -15.46 -13.47 -14.35
N PHE A 118 -14.92 -12.28 -14.01
CA PHE A 118 -14.14 -12.10 -12.79
C PHE A 118 -14.96 -12.42 -11.54
N CYS A 119 -16.17 -11.86 -11.46
CA CYS A 119 -17.05 -12.02 -10.32
C CYS A 119 -17.51 -13.49 -10.14
N ALA A 120 -17.86 -14.18 -11.22
CA ALA A 120 -18.23 -15.60 -11.20
C ALA A 120 -17.06 -16.50 -10.72
N SER A 121 -15.84 -16.20 -11.20
CA SER A 121 -14.62 -16.89 -10.76
C SER A 121 -14.30 -16.64 -9.29
N LEU A 122 -14.43 -15.39 -8.85
CA LEU A 122 -14.27 -15.01 -7.45
C LEU A 122 -15.27 -15.73 -6.55
N GLY A 123 -16.56 -15.78 -6.94
CA GLY A 123 -17.58 -16.48 -6.16
C GLY A 123 -17.32 -17.98 -6.05
N THR A 124 -16.91 -18.62 -7.15
CA THR A 124 -16.50 -20.03 -7.14
C THR A 124 -15.33 -20.26 -6.17
N TYR A 125 -14.31 -19.41 -6.25
CA TYR A 125 -13.15 -19.46 -5.35
C TYR A 125 -13.55 -19.27 -3.89
N LEU A 126 -14.33 -18.24 -3.55
CA LEU A 126 -14.71 -17.95 -2.17
C LEU A 126 -15.56 -19.06 -1.53
N CYS A 127 -16.43 -19.70 -2.33
CA CYS A 127 -17.29 -20.80 -1.89
C CYS A 127 -16.59 -22.17 -1.88
N GLU A 128 -15.44 -22.31 -2.54
CA GLU A 128 -14.67 -23.55 -2.53
C GLU A 128 -14.28 -23.92 -1.10
N GLY A 129 -14.61 -25.14 -0.69
CA GLY A 129 -14.26 -25.68 0.62
C GLY A 129 -13.19 -26.76 0.50
N PRO A 130 -11.89 -26.44 0.65
CA PRO A 130 -10.85 -27.47 0.64
C PRO A 130 -11.14 -28.53 1.71
N GLU A 131 -10.98 -29.81 1.35
CA GLU A 131 -11.41 -30.95 2.17
C GLU A 131 -10.70 -31.03 3.53
N ASP A 132 -9.45 -30.57 3.59
CA ASP A 132 -8.64 -30.58 4.80
C ASP A 132 -9.20 -29.66 5.88
N SER A 133 -8.87 -29.91 7.15
CA SER A 133 -9.05 -28.90 8.20
C SER A 133 -8.05 -27.75 8.02
N ILE A 134 -8.29 -26.61 8.68
CA ILE A 134 -7.32 -25.51 8.73
C ILE A 134 -5.97 -26.04 9.26
N ALA A 135 -4.88 -25.83 8.50
CA ALA A 135 -3.58 -26.46 8.77
C ALA A 135 -2.91 -25.98 10.07
N PHE A 136 -3.26 -24.80 10.58
CA PHE A 136 -2.79 -24.31 11.88
C PHE A 136 -3.74 -24.60 13.05
N LEU A 137 -4.83 -25.36 12.84
CA LEU A 137 -5.87 -25.58 13.85
C LEU A 137 -5.34 -26.16 15.16
N ASP A 138 -4.48 -27.19 15.09
CA ASP A 138 -3.94 -27.85 16.28
C ASP A 138 -2.94 -26.99 17.04
N VAL A 139 -2.27 -26.06 16.34
CA VAL A 139 -1.43 -25.04 16.99
C VAL A 139 -2.31 -23.98 17.65
N TRP A 140 -3.36 -23.53 16.97
CA TRP A 140 -4.31 -22.55 17.50
C TRP A 140 -4.99 -23.05 18.79
N LYS A 141 -5.38 -24.34 18.88
CA LYS A 141 -5.92 -24.96 20.11
C LYS A 141 -5.07 -24.71 21.35
N ARG A 142 -3.75 -24.62 21.18
CA ARG A 142 -2.77 -24.42 22.27
C ARG A 142 -2.56 -22.94 22.60
N ILE A 143 -2.96 -22.03 21.71
CA ILE A 143 -2.80 -20.59 21.85
C ILE A 143 -4.06 -19.96 22.47
N ALA A 144 -5.24 -20.32 21.96
CA ALA A 144 -6.50 -19.71 22.35
C ALA A 144 -7.70 -20.65 22.08
N PRO A 145 -8.86 -20.40 22.72
CA PRO A 145 -10.10 -21.07 22.37
C PRO A 145 -10.45 -20.86 20.89
N ILE A 146 -10.85 -21.94 20.21
CA ILE A 146 -11.27 -21.87 18.81
C ILE A 146 -12.75 -21.49 18.73
N PRO A 147 -13.12 -20.51 17.90
CA PRO A 147 -14.52 -20.17 17.64
C PRO A 147 -15.33 -21.36 17.10
N ALA A 148 -16.63 -21.40 17.42
CA ALA A 148 -17.51 -22.46 16.96
C ALA A 148 -17.48 -22.56 15.42
N GLY A 149 -17.22 -23.76 14.90
CA GLY A 149 -17.19 -24.03 13.45
C GLY A 149 -15.82 -23.99 12.79
N ALA A 150 -14.81 -23.31 13.35
CA ALA A 150 -13.47 -23.24 12.73
C ALA A 150 -12.71 -24.58 12.73
N GLY A 151 -13.19 -25.58 13.48
CA GLY A 151 -12.69 -26.95 13.45
C GLY A 151 -13.35 -27.89 12.43
N LYS A 152 -14.31 -27.39 11.63
CA LYS A 152 -14.98 -28.21 10.61
C LYS A 152 -14.04 -28.47 9.42
N LYS A 153 -14.19 -29.63 8.78
CA LYS A 153 -13.61 -29.89 7.46
C LYS A 153 -14.43 -29.20 6.38
N GLY A 154 -13.83 -28.91 5.23
CA GLY A 154 -14.56 -28.32 4.10
C GLY A 154 -14.98 -26.87 4.32
N LEU A 155 -14.30 -26.13 5.21
CA LEU A 155 -14.56 -24.69 5.37
C LEU A 155 -14.28 -23.97 4.07
N SER A 156 -15.23 -23.12 3.67
CA SER A 156 -15.10 -22.26 2.51
C SER A 156 -13.88 -21.34 2.65
N ARG A 157 -13.30 -20.89 1.54
CA ARG A 157 -12.15 -19.96 1.58
C ARG A 157 -12.44 -18.70 2.38
N VAL A 158 -13.65 -18.15 2.28
CA VAL A 158 -14.04 -16.96 3.05
C VAL A 158 -14.10 -17.24 4.57
N GLU A 159 -14.53 -18.44 4.98
CA GLU A 159 -14.47 -18.84 6.39
C GLU A 159 -13.03 -19.06 6.87
N ARG A 160 -12.15 -19.58 6.00
CA ARG A 160 -10.71 -19.69 6.30
C ARG A 160 -10.04 -18.32 6.42
N PHE A 161 -10.44 -17.34 5.60
CA PHE A 161 -9.99 -15.96 5.75
C PHE A 161 -10.34 -15.40 7.12
N ARG A 162 -11.59 -15.59 7.55
CA ARG A 162 -12.03 -15.19 8.90
C ARG A 162 -11.22 -15.88 10.00
N ALA A 163 -10.91 -17.17 9.85
CA ALA A 163 -10.08 -17.90 10.80
C ALA A 163 -8.65 -17.33 10.92
N ILE A 164 -8.02 -16.95 9.80
CA ILE A 164 -6.69 -16.30 9.81
C ILE A 164 -6.78 -14.92 10.50
N ASN A 165 -7.80 -14.12 10.18
CA ASN A 165 -8.03 -12.81 10.80
C ASN A 165 -8.25 -12.91 12.33
N GLN A 166 -9.01 -13.92 12.78
CA GLN A 166 -9.21 -14.20 14.20
C GLN A 166 -7.90 -14.60 14.89
N LEU A 167 -7.11 -15.47 14.28
CA LEU A 167 -5.78 -15.82 14.77
C LEU A 167 -4.88 -14.58 14.89
N ARG A 168 -4.83 -13.74 13.84
CA ARG A 168 -4.09 -12.47 13.81
C ARG A 168 -4.43 -11.59 15.00
N ASN A 169 -5.72 -11.40 15.30
CA ASN A 169 -6.16 -10.62 16.44
C ASN A 169 -5.74 -11.22 17.79
N LYS A 170 -5.60 -12.55 17.89
CA LYS A 170 -5.07 -13.19 19.10
C LYS A 170 -3.56 -13.04 19.23
N LEU A 171 -2.81 -13.17 18.12
CA LEU A 171 -1.36 -13.02 18.12
C LEU A 171 -0.90 -11.62 18.52
N ALA A 172 -1.68 -10.59 18.23
CA ALA A 172 -1.40 -9.22 18.65
C ALA A 172 -1.34 -9.03 20.18
N HIS A 173 -1.88 -9.96 20.96
CA HIS A 173 -2.06 -9.80 22.42
C HIS A 173 -1.43 -10.91 23.26
N VAL A 174 -0.81 -11.92 22.65
CA VAL A 174 -0.33 -13.12 23.37
C VAL A 174 1.13 -13.41 23.02
N PRO A 175 2.07 -13.36 23.99
CA PRO A 175 3.42 -13.85 23.78
C PRO A 175 3.43 -15.38 23.67
N LEU A 176 4.14 -15.92 22.68
CA LEU A 176 4.16 -17.36 22.38
C LEU A 176 5.55 -17.98 22.49
N PRO A 177 5.68 -19.21 23.02
CA PRO A 177 6.93 -19.95 23.00
C PRO A 177 7.43 -20.22 21.57
N SER A 178 8.75 -20.22 21.37
CA SER A 178 9.39 -20.44 20.05
C SER A 178 8.91 -21.73 19.34
N ARG A 179 8.71 -22.83 20.08
CA ARG A 179 8.17 -24.08 19.52
C ARG A 179 6.78 -23.90 18.92
N VAL A 180 5.90 -23.15 19.60
CA VAL A 180 4.54 -22.86 19.12
C VAL A 180 4.61 -21.98 17.88
N LEU A 181 5.51 -21.00 17.86
CA LEU A 181 5.73 -20.13 16.70
C LEU A 181 6.20 -20.92 15.46
N SER A 182 7.13 -21.86 15.61
CA SER A 182 7.61 -22.67 14.48
C SER A 182 6.51 -23.52 13.86
N GLU A 183 5.71 -24.20 14.69
CA GLU A 183 4.59 -25.01 14.23
C GLU A 183 3.47 -24.13 13.64
N LEU A 184 3.23 -22.94 14.22
CA LEU A 184 2.26 -21.98 13.71
C LEU A 184 2.66 -21.44 12.34
N HIS A 185 3.93 -21.07 12.18
CA HIS A 185 4.49 -20.60 10.91
C HIS A 185 4.26 -21.62 9.80
N LYS A 186 4.56 -22.90 10.04
CA LYS A 186 4.32 -24.00 9.09
C LYS A 186 2.85 -24.13 8.70
N GLY A 187 1.96 -24.18 9.71
CA GLY A 187 0.52 -24.30 9.47
C GLY A 187 -0.06 -23.11 8.72
N LEU A 188 0.32 -21.89 9.12
CA LEU A 188 -0.14 -20.66 8.46
C LEU A 188 0.38 -20.57 7.03
N ARG A 189 1.66 -20.92 6.79
CA ARG A 189 2.24 -20.94 5.45
C ARG A 189 1.48 -21.88 4.53
N ARG A 190 1.12 -23.08 5.00
CA ARG A 190 0.32 -24.04 4.23
C ARG A 190 -1.07 -23.48 3.89
N GLU A 191 -1.74 -22.80 4.84
CA GLU A 191 -3.02 -22.15 4.57
C GLU A 191 -2.90 -21.00 3.54
N ILE A 192 -1.86 -20.17 3.64
CA ILE A 192 -1.61 -19.11 2.64
C ILE A 192 -1.33 -19.70 1.26
N LEU A 193 -0.49 -20.74 1.16
CA LEU A 193 -0.22 -21.40 -0.11
C LEU A 193 -1.48 -22.04 -0.70
N THR A 194 -2.29 -22.68 0.14
CA THR A 194 -3.61 -23.22 -0.24
C THR A 194 -4.53 -22.12 -0.75
N ALA A 195 -4.50 -20.94 -0.12
CA ALA A 195 -5.23 -19.76 -0.58
C ALA A 195 -4.77 -19.28 -1.96
N LEU A 196 -3.46 -19.29 -2.22
CA LEU A 196 -2.89 -18.73 -3.45
C LEU A 196 -2.89 -19.70 -4.65
N SER A 197 -2.72 -21.00 -4.42
CA SER A 197 -2.54 -22.00 -5.48
C SER A 197 -3.38 -23.26 -5.26
N PRO A 198 -4.00 -23.83 -6.32
CA PRO A 198 -4.70 -25.11 -6.24
C PRO A 198 -3.75 -26.28 -5.98
N ASP A 199 -2.49 -26.17 -6.43
CA ASP A 199 -1.51 -27.25 -6.32
C ASP A 199 -1.01 -27.44 -4.87
N ALA A 200 -1.08 -26.38 -4.06
CA ALA A 200 -0.65 -26.40 -2.66
C ALA A 200 -1.47 -27.36 -1.79
N CYS A 201 -2.73 -27.63 -2.14
CA CYS A 201 -3.56 -28.62 -1.44
C CYS A 201 -2.99 -30.04 -1.52
N LYS A 202 -2.18 -30.32 -2.56
CA LYS A 202 -1.66 -31.66 -2.88
C LYS A 202 -0.17 -31.82 -2.59
N ALA A 203 0.52 -30.72 -2.28
CA ALA A 203 1.96 -30.71 -2.04
C ALA A 203 2.32 -31.33 -0.68
N ARG A 204 3.44 -32.05 -0.62
CA ARG A 204 4.00 -32.50 0.67
C ARG A 204 4.66 -31.31 1.37
N GLU A 205 4.82 -31.39 2.68
CA GLU A 205 5.42 -30.32 3.49
C GLU A 205 6.84 -29.94 3.00
N GLU A 206 7.62 -30.94 2.58
CA GLU A 206 8.97 -30.81 2.03
C GLU A 206 8.99 -30.08 0.67
N ASP A 207 7.91 -30.20 -0.11
CA ASP A 207 7.78 -29.56 -1.42
C ASP A 207 7.37 -28.08 -1.30
N LEU A 208 6.88 -27.65 -0.14
CA LEU A 208 6.44 -26.27 0.08
C LEU A 208 7.62 -25.29 0.07
N ASP A 209 8.83 -25.72 0.45
CA ASP A 209 10.03 -24.86 0.47
C ASP A 209 10.48 -24.42 -0.93
N ASP A 210 10.20 -25.24 -1.95
CA ASP A 210 10.53 -24.99 -3.36
C ASP A 210 9.36 -24.42 -4.20
N PHE A 211 8.28 -23.97 -3.55
CA PHE A 211 7.07 -23.48 -4.23
C PHE A 211 7.35 -22.19 -5.03
N THR A 212 7.79 -22.39 -6.27
CA THR A 212 7.92 -21.43 -7.37
C THR A 212 6.64 -21.41 -8.22
N THR A 213 5.49 -21.78 -7.65
CA THR A 213 4.27 -22.06 -8.41
C THR A 213 3.93 -20.92 -9.35
N LYS A 214 3.85 -21.24 -10.64
CA LYS A 214 3.33 -20.34 -11.68
C LYS A 214 1.81 -20.49 -11.84
N ASN A 215 1.21 -21.41 -11.10
CA ASN A 215 -0.21 -21.76 -11.16
C ASN A 215 -0.92 -21.17 -9.94
N TRP A 216 -1.50 -20.00 -10.13
CA TRP A 216 -2.29 -19.29 -9.12
C TRP A 216 -3.77 -19.48 -9.40
N HIS A 217 -4.61 -19.38 -8.36
CA HIS A 217 -6.06 -19.34 -8.55
C HIS A 217 -6.45 -18.20 -9.47
N GLU A 218 -7.35 -18.45 -10.42
CA GLU A 218 -7.76 -17.50 -11.47
C GLU A 218 -8.16 -16.10 -10.96
N PRO A 219 -9.01 -15.93 -9.92
CA PRO A 219 -9.40 -14.59 -9.47
C PRO A 219 -8.25 -13.80 -8.84
N LEU A 220 -7.12 -14.44 -8.54
CA LEU A 220 -5.94 -13.79 -7.96
C LEU A 220 -4.99 -13.24 -9.02
N ARG A 221 -5.32 -13.40 -10.30
CA ARG A 221 -4.44 -13.09 -11.42
C ARG A 221 -4.96 -11.93 -12.25
N GLY A 222 -4.04 -11.08 -12.67
CA GLY A 222 -4.32 -10.02 -13.64
C GLY A 222 -3.25 -8.94 -13.64
N MET A 223 -3.59 -7.79 -14.24
CA MET A 223 -2.69 -6.67 -14.43
C MET A 223 -3.33 -5.35 -13.99
N ILE A 224 -2.51 -4.45 -13.46
CA ILE A 224 -2.92 -3.06 -13.16
C ILE A 224 -2.34 -2.18 -14.25
N MET A 225 -3.18 -1.38 -14.90
CA MET A 225 -2.82 -0.52 -16.02
C MET A 225 -2.91 0.95 -15.58
N ALA A 226 -1.92 1.75 -15.96
CA ALA A 226 -1.78 3.16 -15.63
C ALA A 226 -1.12 3.86 -16.82
N GLY A 227 -1.60 5.02 -17.28
CA GLY A 227 -1.18 5.63 -18.56
C GLY A 227 0.30 5.45 -18.94
N GLY A 228 0.57 4.51 -19.86
CA GLY A 228 1.90 4.19 -20.38
C GLY A 228 2.70 3.09 -19.66
N PHE A 229 2.13 2.39 -18.68
CA PHE A 229 2.71 1.17 -18.07
C PHE A 229 1.64 0.26 -17.48
N SER A 230 1.97 -1.03 -17.36
CA SER A 230 1.18 -2.01 -16.63
C SER A 230 2.04 -2.75 -15.63
N THR A 231 1.43 -3.27 -14.56
CA THR A 231 2.12 -4.12 -13.58
C THR A 231 1.47 -5.51 -13.58
N ASN A 232 2.29 -6.55 -13.57
CA ASN A 232 1.87 -7.94 -13.63
C ASN A 232 2.74 -8.77 -12.67
N GLY A 233 2.18 -9.14 -11.53
CA GLY A 233 3.00 -9.58 -10.39
C GLY A 233 3.86 -8.42 -9.88
N SER A 234 5.10 -8.71 -9.53
CA SER A 234 6.07 -7.68 -9.09
C SER A 234 6.84 -7.03 -10.24
N GLU A 235 6.51 -7.38 -11.49
CA GLU A 235 7.14 -6.82 -12.69
C GLU A 235 6.33 -5.65 -13.23
N ILE A 236 7.05 -4.61 -13.66
CA ILE A 236 6.51 -3.46 -14.39
C ILE A 236 6.76 -3.69 -15.88
N GLN A 237 5.71 -3.61 -16.68
CA GLN A 237 5.74 -3.71 -18.14
C GLN A 237 5.47 -2.33 -18.74
N LYS A 238 6.28 -1.93 -19.72
CA LYS A 238 6.08 -0.68 -20.46
C LYS A 238 5.02 -0.91 -21.53
N GLU A 239 4.02 -0.04 -21.59
CA GLU A 239 3.09 0.02 -22.71
C GLU A 239 3.46 1.22 -23.60
N GLN A 240 3.61 0.98 -24.91
CA GLN A 240 3.82 2.02 -25.90
C GLN A 240 2.50 2.77 -26.12
N ASP A 241 2.10 3.60 -25.16
CA ASP A 241 0.96 4.49 -25.36
C ASP A 241 1.44 5.92 -25.59
N SER A 242 1.01 6.48 -26.72
CA SER A 242 1.48 7.73 -27.33
C SER A 242 0.56 8.92 -27.05
N SER A 243 -0.53 8.72 -26.33
CA SER A 243 -1.41 9.81 -25.88
C SER A 243 -1.02 10.23 -24.46
N GLY A 244 -0.37 11.37 -24.30
CA GLY A 244 0.04 11.95 -22.99
C GLY A 244 -1.10 12.34 -22.04
N GLN A 245 -2.28 11.72 -22.12
CA GLN A 245 -3.34 11.88 -21.14
C GLN A 245 -3.12 10.93 -19.95
N ARG A 246 -3.32 11.45 -18.74
CA ARG A 246 -3.31 10.67 -17.50
C ARG A 246 -4.51 9.71 -17.52
N THR A 247 -4.32 8.50 -18.02
CA THR A 247 -5.34 7.45 -17.99
C THR A 247 -5.56 7.02 -16.55
N ARG A 248 -6.82 7.04 -16.08
CA ARG A 248 -7.23 6.55 -14.74
C ARG A 248 -6.70 5.13 -14.51
N LEU A 249 -6.33 4.79 -13.28
CA LEU A 249 -5.89 3.43 -12.95
C LEU A 249 -6.99 2.41 -13.25
N GLN A 250 -6.64 1.38 -14.00
CA GLN A 250 -7.52 0.29 -14.38
C GLN A 250 -6.96 -1.05 -13.94
N ILE A 251 -7.84 -2.01 -13.74
CA ILE A 251 -7.49 -3.40 -13.49
C ILE A 251 -8.03 -4.28 -14.61
N GLN A 252 -7.26 -5.29 -14.99
CA GLN A 252 -7.62 -6.26 -16.03
C GLN A 252 -7.40 -7.69 -15.49
N PRO A 253 -8.46 -8.45 -15.21
CA PRO A 253 -8.35 -9.81 -14.70
C PRO A 253 -7.86 -10.77 -15.79
N ALA A 254 -7.07 -11.77 -15.39
CA ALA A 254 -6.54 -12.76 -16.32
C ALA A 254 -7.63 -13.59 -17.02
N ILE A 255 -8.71 -13.88 -16.30
CA ILE A 255 -9.83 -14.70 -16.79
C ILE A 255 -10.67 -13.99 -17.87
N ALA A 256 -10.62 -12.66 -17.92
CA ALA A 256 -11.37 -11.86 -18.88
C ALA A 256 -10.49 -10.73 -19.38
N SER A 257 -9.54 -11.07 -20.26
CA SER A 257 -8.60 -10.11 -20.85
C SER A 257 -9.28 -8.99 -21.65
N ASN A 258 -10.56 -9.13 -21.98
CA ASN A 258 -11.32 -8.09 -22.69
C ASN A 258 -12.12 -7.17 -21.75
N GLU A 259 -12.15 -7.48 -20.45
CA GLU A 259 -12.79 -6.65 -19.43
C GLU A 259 -11.72 -5.87 -18.67
N SER A 260 -11.95 -4.58 -18.47
CA SER A 260 -11.19 -3.76 -17.53
C SER A 260 -12.10 -2.71 -16.89
N TRP A 261 -11.76 -2.26 -15.69
CA TRP A 261 -12.51 -1.22 -15.00
C TRP A 261 -11.61 -0.36 -14.12
N THR A 262 -12.08 0.85 -13.81
CA THR A 262 -11.36 1.79 -12.95
C THR A 262 -11.34 1.31 -11.50
N ILE A 263 -10.17 1.36 -10.88
CA ILE A 263 -9.94 0.93 -9.49
C ILE A 263 -9.59 2.08 -8.53
N GLU A 264 -9.51 3.30 -9.02
CA GLU A 264 -9.31 4.47 -8.17
C GLU A 264 -10.54 4.70 -7.26
N PRO A 265 -10.33 5.23 -6.03
CA PRO A 265 -9.04 5.43 -5.36
C PRO A 265 -8.53 4.21 -4.56
N PHE A 266 -9.05 2.99 -4.74
CA PHE A 266 -8.58 1.83 -3.96
C PHE A 266 -7.11 1.46 -4.20
N PHE A 267 -6.57 1.80 -5.37
CA PHE A 267 -5.18 1.58 -5.72
C PHE A 267 -4.52 2.93 -5.97
N TRP A 268 -3.27 3.03 -5.55
CA TRP A 268 -2.40 4.13 -5.89
C TRP A 268 -1.06 3.61 -6.38
N ILE A 269 -0.49 4.30 -7.36
CA ILE A 269 0.85 4.00 -7.88
C ILE A 269 1.74 5.20 -7.66
N ASP A 270 2.83 4.98 -6.93
CA ASP A 270 3.76 6.04 -6.59
C ASP A 270 4.60 6.48 -7.79
N GLY A 271 5.34 7.58 -7.59
CA GLY A 271 6.29 8.05 -8.57
C GLY A 271 7.22 6.93 -9.02
N GLU A 272 7.64 6.02 -8.15
CA GLU A 272 8.52 4.86 -8.38
C GLU A 272 7.79 3.59 -8.91
N CYS A 273 6.56 3.72 -9.44
CA CYS A 273 5.71 2.64 -9.97
C CYS A 273 5.36 1.55 -8.95
N LYS A 274 5.45 1.84 -7.65
CA LYS A 274 5.02 0.92 -6.61
C LYS A 274 3.54 1.06 -6.33
N VAL A 275 2.88 -0.08 -6.32
CA VAL A 275 1.45 -0.20 -6.05
C VAL A 275 1.21 -0.24 -4.55
N SER A 276 0.28 0.60 -4.09
CA SER A 276 -0.24 0.63 -2.72
C SER A 276 -1.77 0.51 -2.73
N LEU A 277 -2.33 -0.09 -1.69
CA LEU A 277 -3.77 -0.31 -1.53
C LEU A 277 -4.34 0.65 -0.48
N LEU A 278 -5.48 1.28 -0.74
CA LEU A 278 -6.18 2.08 0.26
C LEU A 278 -6.72 1.18 1.37
N PHE A 279 -6.33 1.46 2.61
CA PHE A 279 -6.76 0.72 3.80
C PHE A 279 -7.71 1.54 4.67
N ARG A 280 -7.43 2.83 4.83
CA ARG A 280 -8.20 3.70 5.71
C ARG A 280 -8.39 5.09 5.11
N VAL A 281 -9.56 5.66 5.34
CA VAL A 281 -9.81 7.10 5.21
C VAL A 281 -10.18 7.54 6.63
N PRO A 282 -9.27 8.20 7.37
CA PRO A 282 -9.46 8.52 8.78
C PRO A 282 -10.42 9.70 8.97
N ASP A 283 -10.49 10.59 7.99
CA ASP A 283 -11.41 11.72 8.00
C ASP A 283 -12.82 11.23 7.66
N GLN A 284 -13.83 11.89 8.22
CA GLN A 284 -15.20 11.63 7.83
C GLN A 284 -15.36 12.03 6.36
N ILE A 285 -15.91 11.12 5.56
CA ILE A 285 -16.23 11.42 4.17
C ILE A 285 -17.49 12.29 4.18
N ASP A 286 -17.33 13.61 4.10
CA ASP A 286 -18.41 14.60 4.03
C ASP A 286 -18.51 15.23 2.63
N GLU A 287 -19.69 15.63 2.16
CA GLU A 287 -19.85 16.21 0.82
C GLU A 287 -19.17 17.59 0.63
N THR A 288 -18.62 18.17 1.71
CA THR A 288 -18.06 19.53 1.71
C THR A 288 -16.56 19.59 1.46
N SER A 289 -15.85 18.48 1.66
CA SER A 289 -14.40 18.41 1.52
C SER A 289 -13.98 18.23 0.07
N GLU A 290 -13.06 19.06 -0.40
CA GLU A 290 -12.50 18.95 -1.76
C GLU A 290 -11.49 17.77 -1.88
N THR A 291 -10.86 17.40 -0.76
CA THR A 291 -9.89 16.31 -0.67
C THR A 291 -10.04 15.56 0.65
N TYR A 292 -9.67 14.27 0.66
CA TYR A 292 -9.67 13.45 1.86
C TYR A 292 -8.34 12.75 2.06
N ARG A 293 -7.94 12.57 3.31
CA ARG A 293 -6.70 11.89 3.63
C ARG A 293 -6.86 10.37 3.47
N GLY A 294 -6.15 9.75 2.54
CA GLY A 294 -6.13 8.29 2.36
C GLY A 294 -4.87 7.64 2.92
N GLU A 295 -4.99 6.59 3.72
CA GLU A 295 -3.87 5.75 4.17
C GLU A 295 -3.73 4.51 3.30
N TYR A 296 -2.66 4.49 2.51
CA TYR A 296 -2.35 3.44 1.55
C TYR A 296 -1.25 2.52 2.05
N HIS A 297 -1.49 1.20 2.04
CA HIS A 297 -0.52 0.19 2.41
C HIS A 297 0.27 -0.30 1.18
N ARG A 298 1.59 -0.18 1.24
CA ARG A 298 2.56 -0.69 0.28
C ARG A 298 3.18 -2.00 0.75
N PHE A 299 2.68 -3.11 0.24
CA PHE A 299 3.13 -4.46 0.64
C PHE A 299 4.55 -4.84 0.19
N ALA A 300 5.11 -4.14 -0.79
CA ALA A 300 6.51 -4.28 -1.18
C ALA A 300 7.49 -3.63 -0.19
N ALA A 301 6.98 -2.73 0.68
CA ALA A 301 7.82 -1.94 1.55
C ALA A 301 8.22 -2.75 2.77
N GLU A 302 9.52 -2.85 3.01
CA GLU A 302 10.05 -3.41 4.26
C GLU A 302 9.90 -2.42 5.42
N PHE A 303 9.59 -1.16 5.12
CA PHE A 303 9.48 -0.07 6.10
C PHE A 303 8.71 1.12 5.49
N GLU A 304 8.00 1.88 6.33
CA GLU A 304 6.96 2.84 5.94
C GLU A 304 5.93 2.17 5.04
N PRO A 305 5.32 1.08 5.54
CA PRO A 305 4.34 0.36 4.76
C PRO A 305 3.09 1.21 4.51
N VAL A 306 2.84 2.25 5.31
CA VAL A 306 1.67 3.12 5.14
C VAL A 306 2.11 4.49 4.66
N HIS A 307 1.47 4.95 3.58
CA HIS A 307 1.62 6.29 3.04
C HIS A 307 0.30 7.03 3.16
N THR A 308 0.37 8.31 3.50
CA THR A 308 -0.80 9.16 3.43
C THR A 308 -0.82 9.95 2.14
N ILE A 309 -1.96 9.98 1.47
CA ILE A 309 -2.15 10.57 0.15
C ILE A 309 -3.50 11.27 0.13
N ASP A 310 -3.54 12.50 -0.33
CA ASP A 310 -4.80 13.21 -0.53
C ASP A 310 -5.56 12.62 -1.72
N ILE A 311 -6.83 12.31 -1.50
CA ILE A 311 -7.76 11.74 -2.46
C ILE A 311 -8.72 12.84 -2.89
N ASP A 312 -8.73 13.16 -4.18
CA ASP A 312 -9.69 14.12 -4.74
C ASP A 312 -11.13 13.62 -4.52
N ALA A 313 -12.01 14.50 -4.06
CA ALA A 313 -13.41 14.13 -3.78
C ALA A 313 -14.13 13.55 -4.99
N GLU A 314 -13.81 14.02 -6.20
CA GLU A 314 -14.34 13.50 -7.47
C GLU A 314 -14.06 12.00 -7.67
N LEU A 315 -13.00 11.45 -7.07
CA LEU A 315 -12.70 10.02 -7.14
C LEU A 315 -13.60 9.20 -6.20
N LEU A 316 -14.14 9.84 -5.16
CA LEU A 316 -15.06 9.27 -4.18
C LEU A 316 -16.54 9.54 -4.51
N ASP A 317 -16.85 10.34 -5.52
CA ASP A 317 -18.23 10.63 -5.98
C ASP A 317 -19.09 9.39 -6.20
N LYS A 318 -18.46 8.27 -6.61
CA LYS A 318 -19.17 7.00 -6.78
C LYS A 318 -19.48 6.27 -5.47
N TRP A 319 -18.75 6.61 -4.40
CA TRP A 319 -18.73 5.94 -3.11
C TRP A 319 -19.62 6.64 -2.08
N VAL A 320 -19.79 7.95 -2.22
CA VAL A 320 -20.65 8.76 -1.36
C VAL A 320 -22.06 8.77 -1.92
N LEU A 321 -23.05 8.60 -1.03
CA LEU A 321 -24.45 8.84 -1.35
C LEU A 321 -24.61 10.33 -1.54
N LYS A 322 -24.97 10.78 -2.75
CA LYS A 322 -25.44 12.17 -2.91
C LYS A 322 -26.75 12.27 -2.16
N ALA A 323 -26.81 13.08 -1.11
CA ALA A 323 -28.08 13.40 -0.47
C ALA A 323 -29.05 13.84 -1.57
N GLN A 324 -30.22 13.20 -1.67
CA GLN A 324 -31.26 13.66 -2.58
C GLN A 324 -31.61 15.08 -2.14
N THR A 325 -31.06 16.06 -2.84
CA THR A 325 -31.37 17.47 -2.62
C THR A 325 -32.81 17.64 -3.07
N THR A 326 -33.73 17.40 -2.14
CA THR A 326 -35.10 17.84 -2.31
C THR A 326 -35.00 19.34 -2.40
N GLU A 327 -35.31 19.91 -3.57
CA GLU A 327 -35.40 21.36 -3.79
C GLU A 327 -36.46 21.96 -2.84
N LEU A 328 -36.11 22.14 -1.58
CA LEU A 328 -36.91 22.84 -0.61
C LEU A 328 -36.52 24.31 -0.68
N GLN A 329 -37.42 25.05 -1.34
CA GLN A 329 -37.48 26.49 -1.42
C GLN A 329 -36.96 27.17 -0.15
N LYS A 330 -35.93 28.01 -0.32
CA LYS A 330 -35.49 29.01 0.66
C LYS A 330 -36.70 29.76 1.24
N PRO A 331 -36.79 29.90 2.56
CA PRO A 331 -37.23 31.14 3.17
C PRO A 331 -35.99 31.98 3.51
N ALA A 332 -36.12 33.26 3.20
CA ALA A 332 -35.13 34.29 3.48
C ALA A 332 -35.08 34.68 4.96
N ASN A 333 -33.89 35.13 5.39
CA ASN A 333 -33.58 36.00 6.53
C ASN A 333 -33.80 35.41 7.94
N SER A 334 -33.01 35.73 8.98
CA SER A 334 -31.92 36.69 9.19
C SER A 334 -31.26 36.38 10.55
N ASN A 335 -29.94 36.64 10.66
CA ASN A 335 -29.10 37.00 11.81
C ASN A 335 -29.50 36.53 13.23
N THR A 336 -28.54 36.00 14.01
CA THR A 336 -27.87 36.71 15.12
C THR A 336 -26.62 35.93 15.58
N ASP A 337 -25.60 36.69 15.98
CA ASP A 337 -24.25 36.36 16.44
C ASP A 337 -24.11 35.46 17.69
N GLN A 338 -22.82 35.11 17.92
CA GLN A 338 -22.11 34.74 19.16
C GLN A 338 -22.03 33.23 19.44
N SER A 339 -20.93 32.63 19.87
CA SER A 339 -19.50 32.97 20.00
C SER A 339 -18.85 31.74 20.66
N HIS A 340 -17.60 31.42 20.31
CA HIS A 340 -16.60 30.67 21.08
C HIS A 340 -17.02 29.50 21.98
N GLU A 341 -16.47 28.31 21.70
CA GLU A 341 -15.57 27.63 22.63
C GLU A 341 -14.78 26.54 21.89
N SER A 342 -13.48 26.77 21.76
CA SER A 342 -12.51 25.81 21.23
C SER A 342 -12.15 24.84 22.36
N GLU A 343 -12.63 23.60 22.30
CA GLU A 343 -12.16 22.54 23.20
C GLU A 343 -11.11 21.67 22.51
N ASN A 344 -10.00 21.54 23.23
CA ASN A 344 -8.74 20.92 22.84
C ASN A 344 -8.91 19.44 22.48
N HIS A 345 -8.58 19.07 21.24
CA HIS A 345 -8.31 17.68 20.90
C HIS A 345 -6.82 17.39 21.11
N VAL A 346 -6.55 16.48 22.04
CA VAL A 346 -5.23 15.97 22.40
C VAL A 346 -4.66 15.21 21.20
N ASP A 347 -3.75 15.88 20.50
CA ASP A 347 -2.88 15.32 19.48
C ASP A 347 -1.87 14.38 20.15
N SER A 348 -1.99 13.08 19.93
CA SER A 348 -0.93 12.13 20.28
C SER A 348 0.15 12.17 19.21
N GLY A 349 0.68 13.35 18.95
CA GLY A 349 1.97 13.55 18.32
C GLY A 349 3.05 13.38 19.38
N THR A 350 4.04 12.52 19.15
CA THR A 350 5.30 12.65 19.88
C THR A 350 5.90 14.00 19.52
N GLU A 351 5.59 15.00 20.34
CA GLU A 351 6.08 16.37 20.22
C GLU A 351 7.61 16.33 20.28
N TYR A 352 8.24 16.58 19.14
CA TYR A 352 9.69 16.60 19.02
C TYR A 352 10.23 17.83 19.75
N THR A 353 10.82 17.62 20.93
CA THR A 353 11.50 18.68 21.66
C THR A 353 12.85 18.92 20.98
N LYS A 354 12.99 20.07 20.31
CA LYS A 354 14.27 20.52 19.73
C LYS A 354 15.39 20.33 20.76
N PRO A 355 16.49 19.62 20.44
CA PRO A 355 17.56 19.38 21.40
C PRO A 355 18.11 20.72 21.90
N LYS A 356 18.14 20.92 23.23
CA LYS A 356 18.68 22.13 23.90
C LYS A 356 20.21 22.20 23.92
N THR A 357 20.89 21.32 23.18
CA THR A 357 22.35 21.17 23.24
C THR A 357 22.96 21.48 21.87
N GLU A 358 24.02 22.29 21.89
CA GLU A 358 24.82 22.69 20.74
C GLU A 358 25.98 21.71 20.45
N ASP A 359 26.09 20.61 21.21
CA ASP A 359 27.16 19.63 21.04
C ASP A 359 27.01 18.85 19.71
N PRO A 360 27.95 18.98 18.76
CA PRO A 360 27.85 18.39 17.43
C PRO A 360 27.80 16.86 17.42
N ASP A 361 28.45 16.17 18.38
CA ASP A 361 28.39 14.71 18.48
C ASP A 361 26.99 14.24 18.93
N ILE A 362 26.37 14.98 19.86
CA ILE A 362 25.00 14.70 20.30
C ILE A 362 24.01 14.99 19.18
N LEU A 363 24.13 16.13 18.51
CA LEU A 363 23.30 16.48 17.35
C LEU A 363 23.42 15.42 16.26
N ARG A 364 24.64 14.95 15.96
CA ARG A 364 24.89 13.87 15.01
C ARG A 364 24.18 12.59 15.40
N SER A 365 24.31 12.15 16.65
CA SER A 365 23.64 10.93 17.14
C SER A 365 22.12 11.05 17.12
N VAL A 366 21.57 12.21 17.50
CA VAL A 366 20.12 12.46 17.52
C VAL A 366 19.56 12.48 16.10
N ALA A 367 20.23 13.16 15.18
CA ALA A 367 19.82 13.20 13.78
C ALA A 367 19.91 11.82 13.12
N GLU A 368 20.96 11.04 13.41
CA GLU A 368 21.08 9.65 12.93
C GLU A 368 20.03 8.73 13.53
N GLU A 369 19.65 8.92 14.79
CA GLU A 369 18.55 8.16 15.39
C GLU A 369 17.21 8.56 14.75
N ALA A 370 16.95 9.85 14.54
CA ALA A 370 15.76 10.33 13.84
C ALA A 370 15.71 9.79 12.40
N TYR A 371 16.84 9.80 11.68
CA TYR A 371 16.98 9.24 10.34
C TYR A 371 16.73 7.72 10.33
N ARG A 372 17.32 6.98 11.29
CA ARG A 372 17.10 5.53 11.43
C ARG A 372 15.65 5.19 11.78
N ARG A 373 15.00 6.03 12.59
CA ARG A 373 13.55 5.98 12.88
C ARG A 373 12.68 6.50 11.74
N ARG A 374 13.30 7.10 10.71
CA ARG A 374 12.68 7.72 9.53
C ARG A 374 11.72 8.86 9.84
N ASP A 375 11.97 9.53 10.96
CA ASP A 375 11.49 10.88 11.20
C ASP A 375 12.29 11.85 10.33
N TYR A 376 11.98 11.90 9.03
CA TYR A 376 12.74 12.70 8.07
C TYR A 376 12.65 14.20 8.33
N LYS A 377 11.54 14.66 8.93
CA LYS A 377 11.41 16.06 9.34
C LYS A 377 12.35 16.37 10.51
N GLY A 378 12.26 15.60 11.60
CA GLY A 378 13.15 15.77 12.75
C GLY A 378 14.62 15.55 12.39
N ALA A 379 14.93 14.58 11.51
CA ALA A 379 16.27 14.36 11.01
C ALA A 379 16.78 15.54 10.19
N ALA A 380 15.98 16.08 9.26
CA ALA A 380 16.35 17.26 8.47
C ALA A 380 16.59 18.48 9.37
N ASP A 381 15.71 18.73 10.34
CA ASP A 381 15.84 19.87 11.27
C ASP A 381 17.12 19.80 12.11
N VAL A 382 17.44 18.61 12.66
CA VAL A 382 18.65 18.43 13.47
C VAL A 382 19.91 18.38 12.61
N PHE A 383 19.89 17.77 11.42
CA PHE A 383 21.02 17.85 10.50
C PHE A 383 21.26 19.27 9.99
N GLY A 384 20.21 20.06 9.76
CA GLY A 384 20.32 21.48 9.43
C GLY A 384 20.97 22.29 10.55
N THR A 385 20.64 21.96 11.81
CA THR A 385 21.31 22.55 12.98
C THR A 385 22.78 22.13 13.05
N LEU A 386 23.07 20.83 12.84
CA LEU A 386 24.44 20.32 12.81
C LEU A 386 25.27 20.96 11.69
N ALA A 387 24.69 21.18 10.51
CA ALA A 387 25.36 21.82 9.39
C ALA A 387 25.85 23.25 9.69
N GLN A 388 25.21 23.95 10.64
CA GLN A 388 25.58 25.30 11.07
C GLN A 388 26.76 25.34 12.06
N THR A 389 27.16 24.19 12.61
CA THR A 389 28.27 24.11 13.59
C THR A 389 29.66 24.17 12.96
N GLU A 390 29.75 24.10 11.61
CA GLU A 390 31.00 24.10 10.82
C GLU A 390 32.00 22.99 11.18
N GLU A 391 31.59 21.97 11.94
CA GLU A 391 32.43 20.82 12.28
C GLU A 391 32.39 19.73 11.21
N ASP A 392 33.36 19.78 10.28
CA ASP A 392 33.45 18.84 9.14
C ASP A 392 33.55 17.35 9.53
N TYR A 393 34.06 17.04 10.72
CA TYR A 393 34.18 15.67 11.21
C TYR A 393 32.81 15.04 11.54
N THR A 394 31.93 15.79 12.22
CA THR A 394 30.59 15.34 12.61
C THR A 394 29.61 15.47 11.44
N TYR A 395 29.70 16.55 10.66
CA TYR A 395 28.90 16.78 9.46
C TYR A 395 29.62 16.33 8.16
N ASN A 396 30.16 15.11 8.20
CA ASN A 396 30.88 14.52 7.08
C ASN A 396 29.98 14.07 5.91
N HIS A 397 30.55 13.50 4.85
CA HIS A 397 29.80 13.07 3.67
C HIS A 397 28.68 12.06 3.94
N VAL A 398 28.81 11.19 4.95
CA VAL A 398 27.73 10.27 5.35
C VAL A 398 26.59 11.03 6.03
N ALA A 399 26.92 12.01 6.88
CA ALA A 399 25.93 12.90 7.48
C ALA A 399 25.16 13.70 6.42
N LYS A 400 25.89 14.25 5.45
CA LYS A 400 25.33 14.97 4.30
C LYS A 400 24.44 14.04 3.47
N LEU A 401 24.82 12.77 3.25
CA LEU A 401 23.96 11.82 2.56
C LEU A 401 22.62 11.65 3.27
N HIS A 402 22.64 11.39 4.58
CA HIS A 402 21.41 11.18 5.36
C HIS A 402 20.58 12.47 5.48
N HIS A 403 21.23 13.62 5.61
CA HIS A 403 20.57 14.93 5.60
C HIS A 403 19.86 15.20 4.26
N GLY A 404 20.58 15.06 3.15
CA GLY A 404 20.04 15.25 1.81
C GLY A 404 18.88 14.29 1.52
N ILE A 405 18.98 13.02 1.92
CA ILE A 405 17.85 12.08 1.83
C ILE A 405 16.66 12.56 2.66
N SER A 406 16.89 13.04 3.88
CA SER A 406 15.81 13.51 4.78
C SER A 406 15.08 14.72 4.19
N LEU A 407 15.83 15.73 3.72
CA LEU A 407 15.28 16.91 3.06
C LEU A 407 14.47 16.52 1.81
N TRP A 408 15.04 15.69 0.93
CA TRP A 408 14.37 15.24 -0.29
C TRP A 408 13.07 14.49 0.03
N ARG A 409 13.12 13.52 0.96
CA ARG A 409 11.94 12.72 1.31
C ARG A 409 10.86 13.55 1.99
N HIS A 410 11.24 14.52 2.83
CA HIS A 410 10.30 15.45 3.44
C HIS A 410 9.66 16.37 2.39
N GLY A 411 10.48 17.04 1.56
CA GLY A 411 10.02 17.94 0.52
C GLY A 411 9.16 17.24 -0.54
N ASN A 412 9.48 16.00 -0.89
CA ASN A 412 8.65 15.20 -1.81
C ASN A 412 7.26 14.91 -1.25
N ARG A 413 7.13 14.68 0.07
CA ARG A 413 5.84 14.43 0.72
C ARG A 413 4.96 15.68 0.74
N ASN A 414 5.55 16.84 0.99
CA ASN A 414 4.81 18.10 1.09
C ASN A 414 4.68 18.83 -0.26
N GLY A 415 5.31 18.32 -1.33
CA GLY A 415 5.34 19.00 -2.62
C GLY A 415 6.13 20.32 -2.59
N GLU A 416 7.18 20.42 -1.76
CA GLU A 416 7.97 21.64 -1.55
C GLU A 416 9.24 21.65 -2.42
N PRO A 417 9.24 22.29 -3.61
CA PRO A 417 10.39 22.25 -4.54
C PRO A 417 11.65 22.87 -3.96
N LYS A 418 11.56 23.96 -3.17
CA LYS A 418 12.74 24.60 -2.57
C LYS A 418 13.50 23.67 -1.63
N GLN A 419 12.80 22.87 -0.84
CA GLN A 419 13.42 21.91 0.06
C GLN A 419 14.09 20.76 -0.73
N ILE A 420 13.52 20.39 -1.87
CA ILE A 420 14.12 19.40 -2.77
C ILE A 420 15.38 19.97 -3.45
N GLU A 421 15.38 21.26 -3.83
CA GLU A 421 16.58 21.94 -4.34
C GLU A 421 17.70 21.99 -3.30
N GLU A 422 17.37 22.29 -2.03
CA GLU A 422 18.33 22.21 -0.92
C GLU A 422 18.89 20.79 -0.75
N ALA A 423 18.02 19.78 -0.81
CA ALA A 423 18.43 18.38 -0.74
C ALA A 423 19.45 18.01 -1.82
N VAL A 424 19.24 18.49 -3.05
CA VAL A 424 20.15 18.26 -4.18
C VAL A 424 21.54 18.81 -3.90
N GLU A 425 21.66 20.03 -3.37
CA GLU A 425 22.97 20.63 -3.06
C GLU A 425 23.70 19.85 -1.96
N VAL A 426 22.97 19.39 -0.93
CA VAL A 426 23.56 18.54 0.12
C VAL A 426 24.01 17.19 -0.44
N LEU A 427 23.18 16.55 -1.29
CA LEU A 427 23.50 15.27 -1.92
C LEU A 427 24.68 15.37 -2.89
N LYS A 428 24.84 16.50 -3.58
CA LYS A 428 26.00 16.77 -4.45
C LYS A 428 27.31 16.80 -3.67
N SER A 429 27.31 17.35 -2.45
CA SER A 429 28.46 17.26 -1.56
C SER A 429 28.67 15.83 -1.04
N ALA A 430 27.60 15.12 -0.67
CA ALA A 430 27.68 13.72 -0.24
C ALA A 430 28.23 12.78 -1.34
N ALA A 431 27.93 13.07 -2.61
CA ALA A 431 28.38 12.30 -3.77
C ALA A 431 29.91 12.31 -3.98
N GLN A 432 30.64 13.21 -3.31
CA GLN A 432 32.10 13.26 -3.32
C GLN A 432 32.76 12.27 -2.33
N HIS A 433 31.95 11.45 -1.64
CA HIS A 433 32.46 10.42 -0.72
C HIS A 433 33.45 9.47 -1.42
N ALA A 434 34.55 9.11 -0.73
CA ALA A 434 35.61 8.25 -1.29
C ALA A 434 35.15 6.81 -1.53
N ASP A 435 34.31 6.26 -0.64
CA ASP A 435 33.64 4.97 -0.86
C ASP A 435 32.59 5.07 -1.98
N ALA A 436 32.75 4.22 -2.99
CA ALA A 436 31.88 4.16 -4.16
C ALA A 436 30.42 3.87 -3.83
N ARG A 437 30.13 3.11 -2.77
CA ARG A 437 28.75 2.76 -2.38
C ARG A 437 27.98 3.97 -1.87
N TYR A 438 28.58 4.73 -0.95
CA TYR A 438 27.96 5.96 -0.45
C TYR A 438 27.87 7.04 -1.53
N SER A 439 28.89 7.14 -2.39
CA SER A 439 28.86 8.04 -3.56
C SER A 439 27.73 7.65 -4.52
N ALA A 440 27.60 6.36 -4.88
CA ALA A 440 26.54 5.87 -5.77
C ALA A 440 25.14 6.11 -5.18
N GLN A 441 24.95 5.87 -3.88
CA GLN A 441 23.69 6.13 -3.20
C GLN A 441 23.32 7.62 -3.23
N ALA A 442 24.29 8.52 -3.02
CA ALA A 442 24.06 9.96 -3.12
C ALA A 442 23.62 10.38 -4.53
N TRP A 443 24.29 9.89 -5.57
CA TRP A 443 23.92 10.11 -6.98
C TRP A 443 22.51 9.57 -7.29
N TYR A 444 22.18 8.39 -6.78
CA TYR A 444 20.88 7.77 -6.97
C TYR A 444 19.75 8.57 -6.32
N GLU A 445 19.92 9.02 -5.09
CA GLU A 445 18.93 9.85 -4.40
C GLU A 445 18.82 11.25 -5.03
N MET A 446 19.95 11.82 -5.49
CA MET A 446 19.96 13.10 -6.21
C MET A 446 19.22 13.01 -7.55
N SER A 447 19.38 11.90 -8.27
CA SER A 447 18.62 11.64 -9.50
C SER A 447 17.11 11.65 -9.27
N LYS A 448 16.66 11.00 -8.18
CA LYS A 448 15.23 10.99 -7.79
C LYS A 448 14.73 12.38 -7.40
N ALA A 449 15.54 13.16 -6.69
CA ALA A 449 15.23 14.54 -6.34
C ALA A 449 15.06 15.42 -7.60
N TYR A 450 16.01 15.37 -8.55
CA TYR A 450 15.91 16.09 -9.81
C TYR A 450 14.69 15.67 -10.65
N HIS A 451 14.39 14.36 -10.71
CA HIS A 451 13.23 13.86 -11.45
C HIS A 451 11.93 14.45 -10.90
N LYS A 452 11.80 14.53 -9.56
CA LYS A 452 10.63 15.15 -8.94
C LYS A 452 10.59 16.66 -9.14
N LEU A 453 11.71 17.36 -9.07
CA LEU A 453 11.76 18.79 -9.40
C LEU A 453 11.26 19.03 -10.83
N TRP A 454 11.68 18.21 -11.79
CA TRP A 454 11.16 18.27 -13.15
C TRP A 454 9.64 18.06 -13.20
N LYS A 455 9.08 17.09 -12.46
CA LYS A 455 7.63 16.88 -12.39
C LYS A 455 6.87 18.03 -11.73
N LEU A 456 7.45 18.71 -10.74
CA LEU A 456 6.80 19.78 -9.99
C LEU A 456 6.90 21.14 -10.67
N THR A 457 7.97 21.39 -11.42
CA THR A 457 8.31 22.73 -11.92
C THR A 457 8.35 22.82 -13.44
N GLU A 458 8.27 21.68 -14.14
CA GLU A 458 8.45 21.57 -15.61
C GLU A 458 9.77 22.18 -16.14
N ASN A 459 10.69 22.52 -15.24
CA ASN A 459 11.99 23.06 -15.58
C ASN A 459 12.93 21.94 -16.06
N GLY A 460 13.95 22.30 -16.85
CA GLY A 460 14.94 21.39 -17.44
C GLY A 460 15.86 20.72 -16.42
N TYR A 461 15.30 19.96 -15.48
CA TYR A 461 15.95 19.11 -14.48
C TYR A 461 16.01 17.64 -14.92
N PHE A 462 15.30 17.28 -16.00
CA PHE A 462 15.25 15.90 -16.46
C PHE A 462 16.62 15.36 -16.91
N ASP A 463 17.40 16.17 -17.64
CA ASP A 463 18.74 15.78 -18.06
C ASP A 463 19.68 15.58 -16.87
N GLN A 464 19.56 16.40 -15.82
CA GLN A 464 20.31 16.26 -14.58
C GLN A 464 19.89 14.99 -13.83
N ALA A 465 18.58 14.68 -13.80
CA ALA A 465 18.09 13.43 -13.23
C ALA A 465 18.71 12.23 -13.95
N TYR A 466 18.74 12.27 -15.28
CA TYR A 466 19.30 11.20 -16.11
C TYR A 466 20.81 11.04 -15.87
N GLN A 467 21.57 12.12 -15.97
CA GLN A 467 23.03 12.11 -15.72
C GLN A 467 23.36 11.58 -14.33
N ALA A 468 22.62 12.01 -13.30
CA ALA A 468 22.83 11.54 -11.94
C ALA A 468 22.53 10.04 -11.80
N ALA A 469 21.53 9.51 -12.51
CA ALA A 469 21.24 8.07 -12.51
C ALA A 469 22.38 7.27 -13.14
N GLU A 470 22.88 7.70 -14.30
CA GLU A 470 24.03 7.08 -14.98
C GLU A 470 25.26 7.05 -14.07
N GLU A 471 25.56 8.18 -13.41
CA GLU A 471 26.69 8.29 -12.49
C GLU A 471 26.56 7.38 -11.26
N ALA A 472 25.33 7.09 -10.80
CA ALA A 472 25.08 6.11 -9.74
C ALA A 472 25.39 4.69 -10.21
N ALA A 473 24.85 4.26 -11.35
CA ALA A 473 25.03 2.89 -11.86
C ALA A 473 26.47 2.61 -12.34
N LYS A 474 27.20 3.63 -12.80
CA LYS A 474 28.63 3.51 -13.12
C LYS A 474 29.49 3.24 -11.88
N ARG A 475 29.09 3.77 -10.71
CA ARG A 475 29.86 3.65 -9.46
C ARG A 475 29.59 2.34 -8.72
N ASP A 476 28.34 1.89 -8.72
CA ASP A 476 27.96 0.63 -8.11
C ASP A 476 26.85 -0.04 -8.93
N TYR A 477 27.03 -1.32 -9.24
CA TYR A 477 26.15 -2.05 -10.14
C TYR A 477 25.02 -2.75 -9.37
N GLN A 478 24.25 -1.97 -8.61
CA GLN A 478 23.08 -2.48 -7.88
C GLN A 478 21.83 -2.40 -8.76
N MET A 479 20.99 -3.44 -8.69
CA MET A 479 19.74 -3.51 -9.46
C MET A 479 18.84 -2.27 -9.33
N PRO A 480 18.65 -1.65 -8.14
CA PRO A 480 17.82 -0.45 -8.03
C PRO A 480 18.28 0.72 -8.90
N TYR A 481 19.59 0.88 -9.13
CA TYR A 481 20.15 1.99 -9.91
C TYR A 481 19.94 1.74 -11.41
N ILE A 482 20.15 0.50 -11.86
CA ILE A 482 19.93 0.08 -13.25
C ILE A 482 18.46 0.25 -13.62
N THR A 483 17.55 -0.30 -12.80
CA THR A 483 16.10 -0.19 -13.04
C THR A 483 15.61 1.26 -13.05
N TRP A 484 16.30 2.15 -12.33
CA TRP A 484 15.97 3.57 -12.32
C TRP A 484 16.43 4.30 -13.59
N ILE A 485 17.62 3.99 -14.11
CA ILE A 485 18.07 4.52 -15.42
C ILE A 485 17.12 4.08 -16.52
N GLU A 486 16.80 2.79 -16.60
CA GLU A 486 15.90 2.22 -17.61
C GLU A 486 14.54 2.91 -17.59
N ARG A 487 14.08 3.31 -16.41
CA ARG A 487 12.88 4.11 -16.24
C ARG A 487 13.06 5.54 -16.78
N LEU A 488 14.13 6.25 -16.43
CA LEU A 488 14.35 7.59 -16.98
C LEU A 488 14.50 7.55 -18.51
N ASP A 489 15.19 6.56 -19.08
CA ASP A 489 15.20 6.31 -20.53
C ASP A 489 13.79 6.21 -21.11
N SER A 490 12.91 5.49 -20.39
CA SER A 490 11.53 5.33 -20.81
C SER A 490 10.76 6.65 -20.85
N GLU A 491 11.04 7.58 -19.92
CA GLU A 491 10.42 8.88 -19.86
C GLU A 491 11.02 9.82 -20.92
N LYS A 492 12.33 9.77 -21.17
CA LYS A 492 13.02 10.55 -22.22
C LYS A 492 12.45 10.28 -23.60
N SER A 493 12.22 9.00 -23.91
CA SER A 493 11.65 8.55 -25.19
C SER A 493 10.22 9.06 -25.48
N LYS A 494 9.54 9.67 -24.50
CA LYS A 494 8.20 10.26 -24.70
C LYS A 494 8.26 11.73 -25.16
N PHE A 495 9.42 12.38 -25.06
CA PHE A 495 9.60 13.81 -25.38
C PHE A 495 10.44 14.07 -26.64
N THR A 496 11.07 13.02 -27.18
CA THR A 496 11.72 12.99 -28.50
C THR A 496 10.84 12.27 -29.50
#